data_AF-W5PME6-F1
#
_entry.id   AF-W5PME6-F1
#
_cell.length_a   1.000
_cell.length_b   1.000
_cell.length_c   1.000
_cell.angle_alpha   90.00
_cell.angle_beta   90.00
_cell.angle_gamma   90.00
#
_symmetry.space_group_name_H-M   'P 1'
#
loop_
_entity.id
_entity.type
_entity.pdbx_description
1 polymer ?
#
loop_
_entity_poly.entity_id
_entity_poly.type
_entity_poly.pdbx_seq_one_letter_code
_entity_poly.pdbx_strand_id
1 'polypeptide(L)'
;MAEPTVCSFLTKVLCAHGGRMFLQDLRGHVELSEARLRDVLRQAGPDRFLLQEVEVREGPWDAEAEVSTCTLSHDIHTPVNIQVLKKQGLFGLNEAQLRVLLLQNDPCLLPEVCLLYNKGEALYGYCNLKDKCTKLHVCKSFVRGECRLQKCKRSHQLIHATSLELLQDQELEISSVVNFQIISTYKHMKLHKMLENKDNSASPAEHSQDLEKRGGHVAGAAEARPLVSGPAASAKKPRAGKP
;
A
#
# COMPACT_ATOMS: atom_id res chain seq x y z
N MET A 1 -28.27 -2.76 -0.73
CA MET A 1 -27.46 -1.54 -0.85
C MET A 1 -27.72 -0.73 0.41
N ALA A 2 -26.68 -0.15 1.00
CA ALA A 2 -26.85 0.78 2.10
C ALA A 2 -27.62 2.04 1.66
N GLU A 3 -28.32 2.69 2.58
CA GLU A 3 -29.13 3.88 2.28
C GLU A 3 -28.21 5.06 1.92
N PRO A 4 -28.32 5.69 0.73
CA PRO A 4 -27.35 6.69 0.29
C PRO A 4 -27.23 7.93 1.19
N THR A 5 -28.34 8.32 1.81
CA THR A 5 -28.50 9.32 2.88
C THR A 5 -27.63 9.00 4.09
N VAL A 6 -27.79 7.80 4.66
CA VAL A 6 -27.02 7.32 5.82
C VAL A 6 -25.54 7.21 5.47
N CYS A 7 -25.19 6.74 4.27
CA CYS A 7 -23.81 6.76 3.81
C CYS A 7 -23.24 8.19 3.68
N SER A 8 -24.01 9.15 3.15
CA SER A 8 -23.58 10.55 3.08
C SER A 8 -23.37 11.16 4.47
N PHE A 9 -24.23 10.83 5.43
CA PHE A 9 -24.09 11.25 6.83
C PHE A 9 -22.85 10.65 7.50
N LEU A 10 -22.65 9.33 7.38
CA LEU A 10 -21.48 8.64 7.95
C LEU A 10 -20.16 9.16 7.34
N THR A 11 -20.12 9.43 6.03
CA THR A 11 -18.99 10.12 5.41
C THR A 11 -18.77 11.51 6.02
N LYS A 12 -19.84 12.30 6.26
CA LYS A 12 -19.72 13.63 6.88
C LYS A 12 -19.19 13.59 8.30
N VAL A 13 -19.66 12.65 9.13
CA VAL A 13 -19.13 12.46 10.49
C VAL A 13 -17.66 12.06 10.43
N LEU A 14 -17.29 11.03 9.68
CA LEU A 14 -15.89 10.59 9.59
C LEU A 14 -14.96 11.70 9.09
N CYS A 15 -15.37 12.49 8.10
CA CYS A 15 -14.54 13.60 7.58
C CYS A 15 -14.48 14.81 8.54
N ALA A 16 -15.41 14.96 9.49
CA ALA A 16 -15.27 15.94 10.57
C ALA A 16 -14.27 15.49 11.65
N HIS A 17 -14.10 14.17 11.83
CA HIS A 17 -13.23 13.56 12.83
C HIS A 17 -11.95 12.97 12.21
N GLY A 18 -11.26 13.74 11.34
CA GLY A 18 -9.94 13.33 10.81
C GLY A 18 -9.93 12.08 9.92
N GLY A 19 -11.06 11.73 9.30
CA GLY A 19 -11.19 10.68 8.28
C GLY A 19 -11.32 9.25 8.82
N ARG A 20 -10.92 8.99 10.08
CA ARG A 20 -11.04 7.69 10.77
C ARG A 20 -11.56 7.88 12.20
N MET A 21 -12.32 6.92 12.70
CA MET A 21 -12.84 6.91 14.08
C MET A 21 -13.17 5.48 14.50
N PHE A 22 -13.16 5.16 15.79
CA PHE A 22 -13.59 3.84 16.26
C PHE A 22 -15.10 3.64 16.04
N LEU A 23 -15.51 2.39 15.84
CA LEU A 23 -16.90 2.05 15.58
C LEU A 23 -17.84 2.40 16.76
N GLN A 24 -17.31 2.39 17.99
CA GLN A 24 -18.03 2.77 19.20
C GLN A 24 -18.33 4.28 19.23
N ASP A 25 -17.36 5.12 18.89
CA ASP A 25 -17.54 6.58 18.87
C ASP A 25 -18.42 6.99 17.68
N LEU A 26 -18.22 6.37 16.50
CA LEU A 26 -19.10 6.56 15.33
C LEU A 26 -20.56 6.23 15.65
N ARG A 27 -20.81 5.21 16.48
CA ARG A 27 -22.14 4.87 17.00
C ARG A 27 -22.71 5.95 17.93
N GLY A 28 -21.88 6.74 18.62
CA GLY A 28 -22.32 7.92 19.38
C GLY A 28 -22.95 9.02 18.51
N HIS A 29 -22.66 9.04 17.20
CA HIS A 29 -23.22 10.00 16.25
C HIS A 29 -24.43 9.48 15.45
N VAL A 30 -24.92 8.24 15.69
CA VAL A 30 -26.08 7.67 14.98
C VAL A 30 -27.02 6.90 15.88
N GLU A 31 -28.33 7.04 15.66
CA GLU A 31 -29.39 6.28 16.34
C GLU A 31 -29.52 4.84 15.79
N LEU A 32 -28.38 4.14 15.62
CA LEU A 32 -28.31 2.79 15.08
C LEU A 32 -27.68 1.83 16.08
N SER A 33 -28.20 0.61 16.15
CA SER A 33 -27.51 -0.46 16.86
C SER A 33 -26.19 -0.81 16.15
N GLU A 34 -25.20 -1.23 16.92
CA GLU A 34 -23.84 -1.47 16.42
C GLU A 34 -23.78 -2.57 15.35
N ALA A 35 -24.68 -3.55 15.41
CA ALA A 35 -24.87 -4.54 14.35
C ALA A 35 -25.37 -3.89 13.06
N ARG A 36 -26.43 -3.07 13.13
CA ARG A 36 -26.98 -2.33 11.99
C ARG A 36 -25.96 -1.37 11.38
N LEU A 37 -25.12 -0.72 12.20
CA LEU A 37 -24.03 0.13 11.72
C LEU A 37 -22.96 -0.69 10.97
N ARG A 38 -22.51 -1.84 11.51
CA ARG A 38 -21.62 -2.75 10.79
C ARG A 38 -22.22 -3.21 9.45
N ASP A 39 -23.51 -3.54 9.42
CA ASP A 39 -24.18 -4.01 8.20
C ASP A 39 -24.33 -2.91 7.15
N VAL A 40 -24.58 -1.66 7.55
CA VAL A 40 -24.58 -0.48 6.65
C VAL A 40 -23.19 -0.26 6.05
N LEU A 41 -22.14 -0.26 6.89
CA LEU A 41 -20.76 -0.07 6.43
C LEU A 41 -20.31 -1.20 5.50
N ARG A 42 -20.63 -2.46 5.82
CA ARG A 42 -20.36 -3.64 4.97
C ARG A 42 -21.11 -3.57 3.63
N GLN A 43 -22.38 -3.13 3.62
CA GLN A 43 -23.17 -2.98 2.39
C GLN A 43 -22.75 -1.79 1.51
N ALA A 44 -22.12 -0.77 2.09
CA ALA A 44 -21.51 0.33 1.34
C ALA A 44 -20.13 -0.07 0.78
N GLY A 45 -19.45 -1.03 1.41
CA GLY A 45 -18.27 -1.70 0.89
C GLY A 45 -16.94 -1.02 1.22
N PRO A 46 -15.82 -1.76 1.14
CA PRO A 46 -14.49 -1.28 1.56
C PRO A 46 -13.94 -0.15 0.69
N ASP A 47 -14.49 0.01 -0.52
CA ASP A 47 -14.13 1.09 -1.44
C ASP A 47 -14.86 2.41 -1.11
N ARG A 48 -15.73 2.42 -0.08
CA ARG A 48 -16.36 3.62 0.53
C ARG A 48 -16.13 3.75 2.05
N PHE A 49 -16.10 2.63 2.79
CA PHE A 49 -15.75 2.60 4.22
C PHE A 49 -14.88 1.38 4.53
N LEU A 50 -13.61 1.61 4.88
CA LEU A 50 -12.70 0.56 5.33
C LEU A 50 -12.94 0.24 6.81
N LEU A 51 -13.29 -1.00 7.12
CA LEU A 51 -13.31 -1.54 8.49
C LEU A 51 -12.03 -2.33 8.73
N GLN A 52 -11.31 -2.00 9.80
CA GLN A 52 -10.09 -2.68 10.25
C GLN A 52 -10.05 -2.75 11.77
N GLU A 53 -9.50 -3.84 12.31
CA GLU A 53 -9.24 -4.03 13.74
C GLU A 53 -7.84 -3.51 14.08
N VAL A 54 -7.71 -2.75 15.18
CA VAL A 54 -6.52 -1.95 15.51
C VAL A 54 -6.29 -1.92 17.03
N GLU A 55 -5.04 -2.12 17.46
CA GLU A 55 -4.57 -1.84 18.81
C GLU A 55 -3.98 -0.42 18.89
N VAL A 56 -4.25 0.31 19.97
CA VAL A 56 -4.31 1.79 19.95
C VAL A 56 -3.10 2.47 20.61
N ARG A 57 -2.65 3.60 20.03
CA ARG A 57 -1.79 4.59 20.68
C ARG A 57 -1.96 5.96 20.01
N GLU A 58 -2.07 7.05 20.77
CA GLU A 58 -2.52 8.37 20.29
C GLU A 58 -1.58 9.54 20.66
N GLY A 59 -1.76 10.68 20.00
CA GLY A 59 -1.09 11.96 20.27
C GLY A 59 -1.63 13.11 19.37
N PRO A 60 -1.82 14.36 19.86
CA PRO A 60 -2.50 15.44 19.12
C PRO A 60 -1.59 16.61 18.67
N TRP A 61 -1.89 17.22 17.51
CA TRP A 61 -1.31 18.49 17.01
C TRP A 61 -2.31 19.19 16.07
N ASP A 62 -2.31 20.53 16.03
CA ASP A 62 -3.07 21.40 15.10
C ASP A 62 -2.14 22.49 14.52
N ALA A 63 -2.45 23.02 13.33
CA ALA A 63 -1.78 24.19 12.73
C ALA A 63 -2.66 24.89 11.65
N GLU A 64 -2.40 26.17 11.39
CA GLU A 64 -3.09 27.03 10.39
C GLU A 64 -2.08 27.63 9.39
N ALA A 65 -2.55 28.12 8.23
CA ALA A 65 -1.70 28.61 7.13
C ALA A 65 -2.33 29.78 6.32
N GLU A 66 -1.49 30.56 5.63
CA GLU A 66 -1.88 31.71 4.79
C GLU A 66 -1.79 31.44 3.27
N VAL A 67 -2.32 32.36 2.45
CA VAL A 67 -2.71 32.11 1.05
C VAL A 67 -1.78 32.74 0.01
N SER A 68 -1.55 32.05 -1.12
CA SER A 68 -0.87 32.58 -2.30
C SER A 68 -1.77 32.60 -3.56
N THR A 69 -1.40 33.41 -4.55
CA THR A 69 -2.20 33.63 -5.78
C THR A 69 -2.03 32.50 -6.80
N CYS A 70 -3.09 31.72 -7.04
CA CYS A 70 -3.07 30.55 -7.91
C CYS A 70 -4.15 30.64 -9.02
N THR A 71 -3.94 29.88 -10.10
CA THR A 71 -4.73 29.89 -11.35
C THR A 71 -5.82 28.81 -11.41
N LEU A 72 -5.89 27.94 -10.39
CA LEU A 72 -6.94 26.94 -10.24
C LEU A 72 -8.15 27.53 -9.51
N SER A 73 -9.28 26.82 -9.50
CA SER A 73 -10.44 27.27 -8.73
C SER A 73 -10.19 27.06 -7.23
N HIS A 74 -10.19 28.14 -6.46
CA HIS A 74 -10.17 28.12 -5.00
C HIS A 74 -11.57 27.84 -4.39
N ASP A 75 -12.60 27.72 -5.24
CA ASP A 75 -13.96 27.34 -4.82
C ASP A 75 -14.23 25.87 -5.11
N ILE A 76 -14.17 25.02 -4.08
CA ILE A 76 -14.53 23.60 -4.22
C ILE A 76 -16.04 23.39 -4.44
N HIS A 77 -16.86 24.43 -4.27
CA HIS A 77 -18.32 24.43 -4.41
C HIS A 77 -18.83 25.12 -5.69
N THR A 78 -18.00 25.29 -6.72
CA THR A 78 -18.50 25.74 -8.04
C THR A 78 -19.65 24.85 -8.55
N PRO A 79 -20.56 25.36 -9.41
CA PRO A 79 -21.70 24.58 -9.91
C PRO A 79 -21.32 23.24 -10.58
N VAL A 80 -20.15 23.17 -11.22
CA VAL A 80 -19.61 21.93 -11.82
C VAL A 80 -19.17 20.95 -10.73
N ASN A 81 -18.39 21.42 -9.75
CA ASN A 81 -17.95 20.60 -8.62
C ASN A 81 -19.14 20.10 -7.78
N ILE A 82 -20.17 20.93 -7.57
CA ILE A 82 -21.43 20.52 -6.91
C ILE A 82 -22.11 19.35 -7.62
N GLN A 83 -22.12 19.31 -8.96
CA GLN A 83 -22.69 18.17 -9.70
C GLN A 83 -21.87 16.89 -9.47
N VAL A 84 -20.54 16.97 -9.43
CA VAL A 84 -19.65 15.85 -9.11
C VAL A 84 -19.87 15.38 -7.66
N LEU A 85 -19.87 16.29 -6.69
CA LEU A 85 -20.12 15.99 -5.28
C LEU A 85 -21.50 15.35 -5.05
N LYS A 86 -22.56 15.84 -5.72
CA LYS A 86 -23.88 15.20 -5.69
C LYS A 86 -23.85 13.79 -6.27
N LYS A 87 -23.20 13.59 -7.43
CA LYS A 87 -23.08 12.27 -8.09
C LYS A 87 -22.35 11.24 -7.23
N GLN A 88 -21.35 11.66 -6.46
CA GLN A 88 -20.61 10.76 -5.56
C GLN A 88 -21.26 10.59 -4.16
N GLY A 89 -22.34 11.33 -3.86
CA GLY A 89 -22.95 11.34 -2.52
C GLY A 89 -22.04 11.97 -1.46
N LEU A 90 -21.38 13.08 -1.82
CA LEU A 90 -20.46 13.91 -1.02
C LEU A 90 -20.97 15.35 -0.88
N PHE A 91 -22.19 15.64 -1.34
CA PHE A 91 -22.79 16.97 -1.26
C PHE A 91 -23.10 17.34 0.20
N GLY A 92 -22.73 18.55 0.61
CA GLY A 92 -22.90 19.02 1.99
C GLY A 92 -21.74 18.67 2.94
N LEU A 93 -20.65 18.09 2.44
CA LEU A 93 -19.32 18.25 3.05
C LEU A 93 -18.83 19.69 2.85
N ASN A 94 -18.07 20.24 3.80
CA ASN A 94 -17.35 21.50 3.62
C ASN A 94 -15.94 21.27 3.06
N GLU A 95 -15.20 22.35 2.78
CA GLU A 95 -13.84 22.24 2.22
C GLU A 95 -12.87 21.46 3.11
N ALA A 96 -12.81 21.70 4.42
CA ALA A 96 -11.92 20.96 5.32
C ALA A 96 -12.21 19.45 5.32
N GLN A 97 -13.50 19.07 5.34
CA GLN A 97 -13.93 17.68 5.21
C GLN A 97 -13.55 17.06 3.86
N LEU A 98 -13.59 17.86 2.78
CA LEU A 98 -13.16 17.42 1.45
C LEU A 98 -11.63 17.32 1.35
N ARG A 99 -10.85 18.20 1.97
CA ARG A 99 -9.39 18.10 2.05
C ARG A 99 -8.98 16.77 2.71
N VAL A 100 -9.53 16.44 3.88
CA VAL A 100 -9.33 15.14 4.56
C VAL A 100 -9.74 13.97 3.66
N LEU A 101 -10.94 14.02 3.07
CA LEU A 101 -11.47 12.92 2.26
C LEU A 101 -10.64 12.66 0.98
N LEU A 102 -10.18 13.72 0.32
CA LEU A 102 -9.42 13.63 -0.91
C LEU A 102 -7.95 13.26 -0.65
N LEU A 103 -7.27 13.91 0.30
CA LEU A 103 -5.87 13.65 0.63
C LEU A 103 -5.63 12.19 1.05
N GLN A 104 -6.57 11.57 1.76
CA GLN A 104 -6.47 10.15 2.14
C GLN A 104 -6.81 9.15 1.03
N ASN A 105 -7.24 9.60 -0.15
CA ASN A 105 -7.69 8.73 -1.26
C ASN A 105 -7.01 8.98 -2.62
N ASP A 106 -6.61 10.22 -2.91
CA ASP A 106 -6.02 10.61 -4.20
C ASP A 106 -4.49 10.76 -4.10
N PRO A 107 -3.70 9.89 -4.74
CA PRO A 107 -2.23 10.00 -4.74
C PRO A 107 -1.69 11.26 -5.42
N CYS A 108 -2.52 12.02 -6.14
CA CYS A 108 -2.12 13.27 -6.78
C CYS A 108 -2.00 14.45 -5.80
N LEU A 109 -2.49 14.28 -4.56
CA LEU A 109 -2.40 15.27 -3.47
C LEU A 109 -1.25 15.00 -2.49
N LEU A 110 -0.47 13.93 -2.71
CA LEU A 110 0.75 13.64 -1.95
C LEU A 110 1.98 14.30 -2.59
N PRO A 111 3.07 14.57 -1.83
CA PRO A 111 4.32 15.09 -2.39
C PRO A 111 4.92 14.15 -3.45
N GLU A 112 5.65 14.70 -4.42
CA GLU A 112 6.07 13.95 -5.61
C GLU A 112 6.91 12.70 -5.24
N VAL A 113 6.50 11.54 -5.72
CA VAL A 113 7.25 10.28 -5.56
C VAL A 113 8.49 10.28 -6.46
N CYS A 114 9.66 10.11 -5.85
CA CYS A 114 10.94 10.19 -6.55
C CYS A 114 11.08 9.10 -7.63
N LEU A 115 11.09 9.53 -8.90
CA LEU A 115 11.22 8.62 -10.04
C LEU A 115 12.63 8.02 -10.20
N LEU A 116 13.66 8.69 -9.67
CA LEU A 116 15.03 8.16 -9.65
C LEU A 116 15.20 7.12 -8.54
N TYR A 117 14.56 7.32 -7.38
CA TYR A 117 14.46 6.28 -6.36
C TYR A 117 13.85 5.02 -6.97
N ASN A 118 12.73 5.12 -7.68
CA ASN A 118 12.00 4.00 -8.28
C ASN A 118 12.69 3.28 -9.47
N LYS A 119 13.98 3.54 -9.76
CA LYS A 119 14.76 2.82 -10.80
C LYS A 119 15.94 2.05 -10.21
N GLY A 120 16.31 0.92 -10.79
CA GLY A 120 17.43 0.09 -10.36
C GLY A 120 17.20 -0.71 -9.07
N GLU A 121 18.20 -1.47 -8.65
CA GLU A 121 18.12 -2.45 -7.54
C GLU A 121 18.80 -1.99 -6.23
N ALA A 122 19.52 -0.87 -6.25
CA ALA A 122 20.19 -0.32 -5.07
C ALA A 122 19.18 0.28 -4.06
N LEU A 123 19.60 0.44 -2.80
CA LEU A 123 18.77 0.95 -1.69
C LEU A 123 18.04 2.27 -2.02
N TYR A 124 18.72 3.21 -2.67
CA TYR A 124 18.17 4.50 -3.12
C TYR A 124 17.88 4.53 -4.63
N GLY A 125 17.92 3.37 -5.29
CA GLY A 125 17.82 3.27 -6.75
C GLY A 125 18.91 4.06 -7.46
N TYR A 126 18.50 4.97 -8.35
CA TYR A 126 19.36 5.95 -9.01
C TYR A 126 19.24 7.37 -8.38
N CYS A 127 18.67 7.50 -7.18
CA CYS A 127 18.60 8.79 -6.49
C CYS A 127 19.92 9.11 -5.77
N ASN A 128 20.74 9.97 -6.39
CA ASN A 128 22.02 10.41 -5.84
C ASN A 128 21.87 11.32 -4.59
N LEU A 129 20.70 11.94 -4.38
CA LEU A 129 20.43 12.81 -3.22
C LEU A 129 20.19 12.02 -1.92
N LYS A 130 19.82 10.75 -2.02
CA LYS A 130 19.51 9.87 -0.87
C LYS A 130 18.54 10.56 0.10
N ASP A 131 18.89 10.65 1.38
CA ASP A 131 18.06 11.22 2.45
C ASP A 131 17.91 12.75 2.34
N LYS A 132 18.66 13.41 1.44
CA LYS A 132 18.52 14.83 1.10
C LYS A 132 17.60 15.07 -0.11
N CYS A 133 16.76 14.10 -0.45
CA CYS A 133 15.81 14.21 -1.57
C CYS A 133 14.46 14.75 -1.09
N THR A 134 14.05 15.91 -1.61
CA THR A 134 12.75 16.56 -1.36
C THR A 134 11.57 15.87 -2.05
N LYS A 135 11.67 14.55 -2.29
CA LYS A 135 10.69 13.73 -3.02
C LYS A 135 10.57 12.36 -2.38
N LEU A 136 9.34 11.86 -2.21
CA LEU A 136 9.08 10.65 -1.42
C LEU A 136 9.81 9.43 -1.98
N HIS A 137 10.63 8.79 -1.14
CA HIS A 137 11.34 7.55 -1.42
C HIS A 137 10.46 6.31 -1.15
N VAL A 138 9.31 6.30 -1.81
CA VAL A 138 8.27 5.26 -1.71
C VAL A 138 8.06 4.58 -3.07
N CYS A 139 7.52 3.36 -3.07
CA CYS A 139 7.14 2.62 -4.26
C CYS A 139 6.01 3.34 -5.02
N LYS A 140 6.28 3.82 -6.23
CA LYS A 140 5.29 4.52 -7.07
C LYS A 140 4.06 3.66 -7.35
N SER A 141 4.24 2.37 -7.59
CA SER A 141 3.13 1.44 -7.81
C SER A 141 2.32 1.17 -6.54
N PHE A 142 2.90 1.25 -5.34
CA PHE A 142 2.15 1.09 -4.09
C PHE A 142 1.21 2.27 -3.86
N VAL A 143 1.73 3.49 -4.03
CA VAL A 143 0.96 4.75 -3.92
C VAL A 143 -0.20 4.80 -4.92
N ARG A 144 -0.09 4.10 -6.05
CA ARG A 144 -1.18 3.97 -7.04
C ARG A 144 -2.13 2.80 -6.82
N GLY A 145 -1.88 1.92 -5.84
CA GLY A 145 -2.61 0.66 -5.69
C GLY A 145 -2.30 -0.39 -6.77
N GLU A 146 -1.23 -0.19 -7.54
CA GLU A 146 -0.81 -1.02 -8.69
C GLU A 146 0.29 -2.04 -8.34
N CYS A 147 0.87 -2.00 -7.12
CA CYS A 147 2.01 -2.86 -6.76
C CYS A 147 1.61 -4.34 -6.63
N ARG A 148 2.18 -5.17 -7.51
CA ARG A 148 1.98 -6.64 -7.58
C ARG A 148 3.14 -7.46 -7.02
N LEU A 149 3.98 -6.88 -6.15
CA LEU A 149 5.15 -7.55 -5.59
C LEU A 149 4.96 -7.82 -4.08
N GLN A 150 4.70 -9.08 -3.71
CA GLN A 150 4.55 -9.51 -2.30
C GLN A 150 5.76 -9.13 -1.44
N LYS A 151 6.96 -9.25 -2.04
CA LYS A 151 8.24 -8.85 -1.44
C LYS A 151 8.84 -7.70 -2.26
N CYS A 152 8.11 -6.59 -2.32
CA CYS A 152 8.58 -5.38 -2.99
C CYS A 152 9.89 -4.89 -2.36
N LYS A 153 10.90 -4.63 -3.18
CA LYS A 153 12.21 -4.12 -2.73
C LYS A 153 12.22 -2.62 -2.40
N ARG A 154 11.07 -1.94 -2.54
CA ARG A 154 10.92 -0.48 -2.43
C ARG A 154 9.95 -0.16 -1.30
N SER A 155 10.22 0.90 -0.54
CA SER A 155 9.43 1.23 0.65
C SER A 155 7.94 1.34 0.33
N HIS A 156 7.10 0.69 1.14
CA HIS A 156 5.64 0.90 1.18
C HIS A 156 5.25 1.79 2.38
N GLN A 157 6.21 2.43 3.05
CA GLN A 157 5.99 3.36 4.16
C GLN A 157 6.05 4.81 3.65
N LEU A 158 4.94 5.52 3.80
CA LEU A 158 4.82 6.96 3.56
C LEU A 158 5.20 7.78 4.80
N ILE A 159 4.99 7.22 5.99
CA ILE A 159 5.35 7.82 7.27
C ILE A 159 6.67 7.20 7.76
N HIS A 160 7.74 7.97 7.67
CA HIS A 160 9.09 7.67 8.16
C HIS A 160 9.75 8.99 8.57
N ALA A 161 10.82 8.98 9.40
CA ALA A 161 11.45 10.21 9.90
C ALA A 161 11.74 11.25 8.79
N THR A 162 12.44 10.84 7.73
CA THR A 162 12.79 11.70 6.58
C THR A 162 11.60 12.17 5.73
N SER A 163 10.42 11.55 5.85
CA SER A 163 9.22 12.02 5.15
C SER A 163 8.31 12.87 6.05
N LEU A 164 8.43 12.82 7.38
CA LEU A 164 7.68 13.69 8.27
C LEU A 164 8.06 15.17 8.04
N GLU A 165 9.36 15.47 7.95
CA GLU A 165 9.86 16.81 7.60
C GLU A 165 9.24 17.31 6.27
N LEU A 166 9.30 16.51 5.21
CA LEU A 166 8.71 16.83 3.89
C LEU A 166 7.18 16.98 3.91
N LEU A 167 6.47 16.29 4.81
CA LEU A 167 5.02 16.42 4.96
C LEU A 167 4.65 17.69 5.73
N GLN A 168 5.44 18.05 6.74
CA GLN A 168 5.29 19.27 7.53
C GLN A 168 5.65 20.53 6.72
N ASP A 169 6.74 20.48 5.95
CA ASP A 169 7.16 21.53 4.99
C ASP A 169 6.16 21.78 3.86
N GLN A 170 5.14 20.92 3.71
CA GLN A 170 4.06 21.03 2.73
C GLN A 170 2.68 21.17 3.39
N GLU A 171 2.64 21.47 4.70
CA GLU A 171 1.42 21.73 5.48
C GLU A 171 0.39 20.58 5.41
N LEU A 172 0.85 19.35 5.17
CA LEU A 172 -0.02 18.18 4.98
C LEU A 172 -0.42 17.56 6.32
N GLU A 173 -1.73 17.48 6.52
CA GLU A 173 -2.37 16.87 7.69
C GLU A 173 -1.94 15.40 7.84
N ILE A 174 -1.08 15.13 8.83
CA ILE A 174 -0.36 13.85 8.99
C ILE A 174 -1.33 12.68 9.19
N SER A 175 -2.47 12.89 9.86
CA SER A 175 -3.50 11.88 10.09
C SER A 175 -4.14 11.41 8.78
N SER A 176 -4.37 12.31 7.82
CA SER A 176 -4.85 11.99 6.47
C SER A 176 -3.82 11.19 5.66
N VAL A 177 -2.52 11.45 5.85
CA VAL A 177 -1.45 10.64 5.23
C VAL A 177 -1.31 9.27 5.89
N VAL A 178 -1.54 9.16 7.21
CA VAL A 178 -1.71 7.87 7.92
C VAL A 178 -2.93 7.12 7.40
N ASN A 179 -4.06 7.79 7.14
CA ASN A 179 -5.23 7.16 6.51
C ASN A 179 -4.90 6.67 5.09
N PHE A 180 -4.19 7.46 4.29
CA PHE A 180 -3.71 7.03 2.96
C PHE A 180 -2.83 5.77 3.05
N GLN A 181 -1.91 5.71 4.02
CA GLN A 181 -1.06 4.55 4.28
C GLN A 181 -1.90 3.30 4.62
N ILE A 182 -2.88 3.43 5.51
CA ILE A 182 -3.80 2.35 5.90
C ILE A 182 -4.58 1.85 4.67
N ILE A 183 -5.24 2.77 3.95
CA ILE A 183 -6.06 2.47 2.76
C ILE A 183 -5.21 1.82 1.66
N SER A 184 -3.99 2.28 1.43
CA SER A 184 -3.07 1.72 0.43
C SER A 184 -2.54 0.34 0.82
N THR A 185 -2.28 0.12 2.11
CA THR A 185 -1.88 -1.19 2.65
C THR A 185 -3.01 -2.20 2.43
N TYR A 186 -4.25 -1.84 2.77
CA TYR A 186 -5.43 -2.66 2.49
C TYR A 186 -5.62 -2.95 0.99
N LYS A 187 -5.54 -1.92 0.13
CA LYS A 187 -5.66 -2.08 -1.33
C LYS A 187 -4.60 -3.04 -1.89
N HIS A 188 -3.35 -2.94 -1.42
CA HIS A 188 -2.25 -3.82 -1.81
C HIS A 188 -2.48 -5.29 -1.35
N MET A 189 -2.92 -5.51 -0.11
CA MET A 189 -3.29 -6.86 0.38
C MET A 189 -4.49 -7.45 -0.37
N LYS A 190 -5.53 -6.64 -0.66
CA LYS A 190 -6.71 -7.02 -1.46
C LYS A 190 -6.29 -7.46 -2.87
N LEU A 191 -5.46 -6.67 -3.55
CA LEU A 191 -4.89 -6.99 -4.86
C LEU A 191 -4.08 -8.30 -4.81
N HIS A 192 -3.25 -8.49 -3.80
CA HIS A 192 -2.42 -9.70 -3.70
C HIS A 192 -3.24 -10.97 -3.51
N LYS A 193 -4.23 -10.96 -2.61
CA LYS A 193 -5.16 -12.08 -2.42
C LYS A 193 -5.96 -12.40 -3.70
N MET A 194 -6.27 -11.39 -4.52
CA MET A 194 -6.91 -11.60 -5.83
C MET A 194 -5.98 -12.24 -6.86
N LEU A 195 -4.68 -11.95 -6.82
CA LEU A 195 -3.68 -12.59 -7.70
C LEU A 195 -3.45 -14.05 -7.31
N GLU A 196 -3.22 -14.33 -6.02
CA GLU A 196 -2.99 -15.69 -5.52
C GLU A 196 -4.19 -16.62 -5.79
N ASN A 197 -5.42 -16.12 -5.63
CA ASN A 197 -6.62 -16.87 -6.00
C ASN A 197 -6.73 -17.14 -7.50
N LYS A 198 -6.19 -16.26 -8.36
CA LYS A 198 -6.17 -16.45 -9.82
C LYS A 198 -5.14 -17.50 -10.23
N ASP A 199 -3.95 -17.46 -9.65
CA ASP A 199 -2.89 -18.42 -9.95
C ASP A 199 -3.29 -19.83 -9.49
N ASN A 200 -3.90 -19.95 -8.29
CA ASN A 200 -4.45 -21.20 -7.77
C ASN A 200 -5.62 -21.78 -8.59
N SER A 201 -6.36 -20.95 -9.34
CA SER A 201 -7.46 -21.39 -10.21
C SER A 201 -7.06 -21.61 -11.67
N ALA A 202 -5.79 -21.39 -12.02
CA ALA A 202 -5.24 -21.61 -13.35
C ALA A 202 -4.44 -22.92 -13.48
N SER A 203 -4.18 -23.63 -12.37
CA SER A 203 -3.44 -24.90 -12.34
C SER A 203 -4.25 -26.06 -12.95
N PRO A 204 -3.73 -26.77 -13.98
CA PRO A 204 -4.30 -28.02 -14.44
C PRO A 204 -4.19 -29.11 -13.35
N ALA A 205 -5.18 -29.99 -13.28
CA ALA A 205 -5.17 -31.13 -12.37
C ALA A 205 -4.33 -32.29 -12.92
N GLU A 206 -3.00 -32.22 -12.77
CA GLU A 206 -2.12 -33.35 -13.03
C GLU A 206 -2.16 -34.35 -11.86
N HIS A 207 -2.96 -35.40 -11.98
CA HIS A 207 -2.80 -36.61 -11.16
C HIS A 207 -3.04 -37.86 -11.99
N SER A 208 -1.93 -38.59 -12.25
CA SER A 208 -1.82 -40.01 -12.58
C SER A 208 -2.86 -40.65 -13.52
N GLN A 209 -2.39 -41.07 -14.70
CA GLN A 209 -2.70 -42.43 -15.16
C GLN A 209 -1.41 -43.25 -15.20
N ASP A 210 -1.36 -44.25 -14.33
CA ASP A 210 -0.37 -45.31 -14.30
C ASP A 210 -0.73 -46.34 -15.39
N LEU A 211 0.27 -46.91 -16.08
CA LEU A 211 0.06 -48.02 -16.99
C LEU A 211 1.27 -48.97 -16.97
N GLU A 212 1.05 -50.14 -16.38
CA GLU A 212 1.96 -51.28 -16.41
C GLU A 212 2.17 -51.81 -17.86
N LYS A 213 3.12 -52.70 -18.20
CA LYS A 213 3.88 -53.69 -17.41
C LYS A 213 5.08 -54.25 -18.22
N ARG A 214 5.84 -55.17 -17.60
CA ARG A 214 6.77 -56.18 -18.22
C ARG A 214 8.15 -55.60 -18.62
N GLY A 215 9.31 -56.04 -18.11
CA GLY A 215 9.67 -57.07 -17.08
C GLY A 215 10.96 -57.81 -17.51
N GLY A 216 11.86 -58.32 -16.66
CA GLY A 216 12.02 -58.32 -15.19
C GLY A 216 13.11 -59.35 -14.77
N HIS A 217 13.61 -59.30 -13.52
CA HIS A 217 14.52 -60.30 -12.87
C HIS A 217 15.93 -60.53 -13.51
N VAL A 218 17.03 -60.89 -12.82
CA VAL A 218 17.34 -61.36 -11.45
C VAL A 218 18.57 -60.56 -10.89
N ALA A 219 18.85 -60.67 -9.57
CA ALA A 219 19.97 -60.03 -8.87
C ALA A 219 21.37 -60.67 -9.10
N GLY A 220 22.42 -59.93 -8.71
CA GLY A 220 23.83 -60.34 -8.61
C GLY A 220 24.61 -59.35 -7.73
N ALA A 221 25.77 -59.74 -7.17
CA ALA A 221 26.43 -58.99 -6.08
C ALA A 221 27.96 -58.85 -6.22
N ALA A 222 28.56 -58.15 -5.24
CA ALA A 222 29.98 -58.09 -4.88
C ALA A 222 30.91 -57.08 -5.60
N GLU A 223 32.07 -56.90 -4.98
CA GLU A 223 32.99 -55.75 -5.06
C GLU A 223 34.06 -55.87 -6.15
N ALA A 224 34.65 -54.73 -6.58
CA ALA A 224 36.09 -54.60 -6.82
C ALA A 224 36.59 -53.14 -6.96
N ARG A 225 37.66 -52.80 -6.23
CA ARG A 225 38.65 -51.75 -6.55
C ARG A 225 40.04 -52.27 -6.15
N PRO A 226 41.06 -52.11 -7.00
CA PRO A 226 42.20 -51.22 -6.70
C PRO A 226 42.46 -50.22 -7.86
N LEU A 227 42.95 -48.99 -7.65
CA LEU A 227 44.35 -48.52 -7.39
C LEU A 227 45.32 -48.72 -8.58
N VAL A 228 46.31 -47.82 -8.82
CA VAL A 228 46.77 -46.67 -8.00
C VAL A 228 46.22 -45.31 -8.51
N SER A 229 46.90 -44.23 -8.93
CA SER A 229 48.33 -43.86 -9.08
C SER A 229 48.53 -42.32 -9.00
N GLY A 230 49.76 -41.83 -9.15
CA GLY A 230 50.19 -40.41 -9.10
C GLY A 230 51.51 -40.19 -9.88
N PRO A 231 52.37 -39.19 -9.56
CA PRO A 231 52.43 -38.33 -8.38
C PRO A 231 52.00 -36.86 -8.66
N ALA A 232 52.68 -35.85 -8.08
CA ALA A 232 52.32 -34.42 -8.11
C ALA A 232 53.53 -33.47 -7.88
N ALA A 233 53.26 -32.18 -7.61
CA ALA A 233 54.18 -31.06 -7.28
C ALA A 233 54.81 -30.31 -8.49
N SER A 234 55.28 -29.06 -8.38
CA SER A 234 55.44 -28.19 -7.19
C SER A 234 55.19 -26.69 -7.48
N ALA A 235 55.23 -25.86 -6.43
CA ALA A 235 54.82 -24.44 -6.47
C ALA A 235 55.98 -23.44 -6.66
N LYS A 236 55.64 -22.19 -7.01
CA LYS A 236 56.21 -20.97 -6.37
C LYS A 236 55.42 -19.69 -6.66
N LYS A 237 55.59 -18.71 -5.77
CA LYS A 237 55.05 -17.33 -5.80
C LYS A 237 56.25 -16.37 -5.75
N PRO A 238 56.12 -15.12 -6.21
CA PRO A 238 56.13 -14.03 -5.23
C PRO A 238 55.16 -12.87 -5.56
N ARG A 239 55.18 -11.81 -4.75
CA ARG A 239 54.47 -10.52 -4.93
C ARG A 239 55.48 -9.37 -4.95
N ALA A 240 55.37 -8.47 -5.93
CA ALA A 240 55.66 -7.02 -5.86
C ALA A 240 55.32 -6.42 -7.25
N GLY A 241 54.85 -5.17 -7.41
CA GLY A 241 54.52 -4.13 -6.42
C GLY A 241 53.50 -3.11 -6.96
N LYS A 242 53.35 -1.99 -6.26
CA LYS A 242 52.56 -0.79 -6.61
C LYS A 242 53.40 0.21 -7.44
N PRO A 243 52.87 1.31 -8.00
CA PRO A 243 51.50 1.88 -7.87
C PRO A 243 50.42 1.16 -8.67
#